data_AF-O29429-F1
#
_entry.id   AF-O29429-F1
#
_cell.length_a   1.000
_cell.length_b   1.000
_cell.length_c   1.000
_cell.angle_alpha   90.00
_cell.angle_beta   90.00
_cell.angle_gamma   90.00
#
_symmetry.space_group_name_H-M   'P 1'
#
loop_
_entity.id
_entity.type
_entity.pdbx_description
1 polymer ?
#
loop_
_entity_poly.entity_id
_entity_poly.type
_entity_poly.pdbx_seq_one_letter_code
_entity_poly.pdbx_strand_id
1 'polypeptide(L)'
;MNLEELKPSKLITFLYHPDELLRFKAAEVLGRKVKGEGARNFILRLFWHLSDESGAYCIGAPLGIAEIGRNNPEVFEGFKNKYVSLLDDWEVERKYVAYGIGRAAEIVRDAYPNPVEKLREKVEEIGDASFIAYAIFALKVLGDDVSDMIARFRKSEEIVEFYDGSEMVRTKLSDLLVEVAED
;
A
#
# COMPACT_ATOMS: atom_id res chain seq x y z
N MET A 1 -22.69 -7.72 4.43
CA MET A 1 -22.51 -6.41 5.09
C MET A 1 -22.00 -5.43 4.05
N ASN A 2 -22.61 -4.26 3.94
CA ASN A 2 -22.17 -3.25 2.98
C ASN A 2 -21.20 -2.26 3.65
N LEU A 3 -19.92 -2.28 3.28
CA LEU A 3 -18.92 -1.33 3.81
C LEU A 3 -19.28 0.12 3.46
N GLU A 4 -19.95 0.34 2.31
CA GLU A 4 -20.36 1.67 1.84
C GLU A 4 -21.42 2.34 2.72
N GLU A 5 -22.04 1.64 3.66
CA GLU A 5 -23.01 2.23 4.59
C GLU A 5 -22.37 2.64 5.92
N LEU A 6 -21.13 2.20 6.18
CA LEU A 6 -20.46 2.41 7.46
C LEU A 6 -19.83 3.80 7.59
N LYS A 7 -19.84 4.36 8.79
CA LYS A 7 -19.12 5.62 9.09
C LYS A 7 -17.59 5.39 9.04
N PRO A 8 -16.78 6.41 8.67
CA PRO A 8 -15.32 6.31 8.64
C PRO A 8 -14.68 5.72 9.90
N SER A 9 -15.18 6.07 11.09
CA SER A 9 -14.68 5.50 12.36
C SER A 9 -14.90 3.99 12.48
N LYS A 10 -16.00 3.47 11.92
CA LYS A 10 -16.26 2.02 11.89
C LYS A 10 -15.43 1.33 10.81
N LEU A 11 -15.19 1.99 9.68
CA LEU A 11 -14.29 1.49 8.63
C LEU A 11 -12.85 1.30 9.14
N ILE A 12 -12.35 2.20 9.99
CA ILE A 12 -11.03 2.02 10.65
C ILE A 12 -10.94 0.67 11.37
N THR A 13 -12.01 0.18 11.99
CA THR A 13 -11.96 -1.12 12.70
C THR A 13 -11.68 -2.30 11.76
N PHE A 14 -12.00 -2.17 10.47
CA PHE A 14 -11.70 -3.19 9.47
C PHE A 14 -10.24 -3.16 9.01
N LEU A 15 -9.47 -2.11 9.28
CA LEU A 15 -8.03 -2.08 9.03
C LEU A 15 -7.26 -3.01 9.99
N TYR A 16 -7.89 -3.43 11.09
CA TYR A 16 -7.39 -4.45 12.03
C TYR A 16 -7.93 -5.86 11.74
N HIS A 17 -8.83 -5.99 10.77
CA HIS A 17 -9.54 -7.25 10.55
C HIS A 17 -8.56 -8.33 10.06
N PRO A 18 -8.67 -9.61 10.49
CA PRO A 18 -7.75 -10.67 10.08
C PRO A 18 -7.83 -11.01 8.58
N ASP A 19 -9.02 -10.91 7.98
CA ASP A 19 -9.21 -11.02 6.53
C ASP A 19 -8.60 -9.81 5.81
N GLU A 20 -7.62 -10.08 4.96
CA GLU A 20 -6.88 -9.09 4.18
C GLU A 20 -7.75 -8.37 3.16
N LEU A 21 -8.67 -9.07 2.49
CA LEU A 21 -9.58 -8.46 1.51
C LEU A 21 -10.42 -7.36 2.17
N LEU A 22 -10.88 -7.61 3.40
CA LEU A 22 -11.64 -6.62 4.17
C LEU A 22 -10.80 -5.40 4.55
N ARG A 23 -9.49 -5.55 4.78
CA ARG A 23 -8.59 -4.40 5.01
C ARG A 23 -8.51 -3.52 3.77
N PHE A 24 -8.26 -4.10 2.59
CA PHE A 24 -8.20 -3.38 1.32
C PHE A 24 -9.52 -2.68 1.00
N LYS A 25 -10.64 -3.41 1.02
CA LYS A 25 -11.96 -2.83 0.73
C LYS A 25 -12.34 -1.74 1.71
N ALA A 26 -12.04 -1.89 3.00
CA ALA A 26 -12.33 -0.85 3.98
C ALA A 26 -11.47 0.40 3.76
N ALA A 27 -10.19 0.24 3.40
CA ALA A 27 -9.31 1.35 3.07
C ALA A 27 -9.80 2.14 1.86
N GLU A 28 -10.20 1.47 0.77
CA GLU A 28 -10.74 2.12 -0.41
C GLU A 28 -12.02 2.92 -0.12
N VAL A 29 -12.95 2.32 0.62
CA VAL A 29 -14.20 3.00 1.04
C VAL A 29 -13.88 4.19 1.95
N LEU A 30 -12.93 4.02 2.88
CA LEU A 30 -12.48 5.09 3.76
C LEU A 30 -11.91 6.26 2.95
N GLY A 31 -11.11 5.97 1.92
CA GLY A 31 -10.55 6.97 1.01
C GLY A 31 -11.61 7.75 0.26
N ARG A 32 -12.65 7.08 -0.25
CA ARG A 32 -13.78 7.75 -0.93
C ARG A 32 -14.58 8.65 0.01
N LYS A 33 -14.77 8.22 1.27
CA LYS A 33 -15.66 8.90 2.23
C LYS A 33 -15.03 10.06 2.98
N VAL A 34 -13.73 10.00 3.25
CA VAL A 34 -13.05 11.02 4.05
C VAL A 34 -12.54 12.11 3.12
N LYS A 35 -12.94 13.37 3.37
CA LYS A 35 -12.60 14.53 2.53
C LYS A 35 -12.11 15.73 3.33
N GLY A 36 -11.31 16.59 2.71
CA GLY A 36 -10.91 17.91 3.25
C GLY A 36 -10.17 17.83 4.58
N GLU A 37 -10.51 18.69 5.54
CA GLU A 37 -9.88 18.72 6.87
C GLU A 37 -10.02 17.38 7.62
N GLY A 38 -11.13 16.67 7.39
CA GLY A 38 -11.32 15.31 7.89
C GLY A 38 -10.19 14.38 7.44
N ALA A 39 -9.75 14.47 6.19
CA ALA A 39 -8.67 13.62 5.66
C ALA A 39 -7.37 13.78 6.42
N ARG A 40 -6.98 15.02 6.75
CA ARG A 40 -5.77 15.29 7.53
C ARG A 40 -5.84 14.63 8.90
N ASN A 41 -6.97 14.78 9.60
CA ASN A 41 -7.17 14.22 10.93
C ASN A 41 -7.15 12.69 10.94
N PHE A 42 -7.77 12.06 9.94
CA PHE A 42 -7.73 10.61 9.79
C PHE A 42 -6.33 10.09 9.46
N ILE A 43 -5.59 10.74 8.54
CA ILE A 43 -4.21 10.35 8.21
C ILE A 43 -3.31 10.46 9.44
N LEU A 44 -3.37 11.58 10.18
CA LEU A 44 -2.62 11.75 11.41
C LEU A 44 -2.92 10.61 12.39
N ARG A 45 -4.20 10.34 12.64
CA ARG A 45 -4.63 9.26 13.53
C ARG A 45 -4.12 7.89 13.09
N LEU A 46 -4.12 7.59 11.79
CA LEU A 46 -3.59 6.31 11.28
C LEU A 46 -2.07 6.22 11.44
N PHE A 47 -1.32 7.31 11.25
CA PHE A 47 0.10 7.34 11.60
C PHE A 47 0.33 7.11 13.09
N TRP A 48 -0.52 7.65 13.98
CA TRP A 48 -0.44 7.36 15.42
C TRP A 48 -0.67 5.87 15.71
N HIS A 49 -1.60 5.22 15.00
CA HIS A 49 -1.85 3.78 15.15
C HIS A 49 -0.72 2.87 14.64
N LEU A 50 0.21 3.39 13.83
CA LEU A 50 1.42 2.67 13.44
C LEU A 50 2.46 2.65 14.56
N SER A 51 2.49 3.69 15.39
CA SER A 51 3.45 3.84 16.51
C SER A 51 2.85 3.41 17.86
N ASP A 52 1.76 2.65 17.86
CA ASP A 52 1.07 2.26 19.09
C ASP A 52 1.76 1.07 19.77
N GLU A 53 2.57 1.36 20.79
CA GLU A 53 3.27 0.37 21.61
C GLU A 53 2.34 -0.48 22.49
N SER A 54 1.05 -0.12 22.63
CA SER A 54 0.10 -0.84 23.50
C SER A 54 -0.33 -2.22 22.98
N GLY A 55 0.20 -2.65 21.84
CA GLY A 55 -0.17 -3.89 21.15
C GLY A 55 -1.38 -3.74 20.22
N ALA A 56 -2.01 -2.57 20.18
CA ALA A 56 -3.07 -2.24 19.24
C ALA A 56 -2.52 -1.71 17.90
N TYR A 57 -1.46 -2.32 17.39
CA TYR A 57 -0.85 -1.97 16.12
C TYR A 57 -1.83 -2.21 14.95
N CYS A 58 -2.05 -1.17 14.14
CA CYS A 58 -2.98 -1.24 13.01
C CYS A 58 -2.28 -1.68 11.74
N ILE A 59 -2.27 -2.98 11.48
CA ILE A 59 -1.61 -3.56 10.29
C ILE A 59 -2.09 -2.92 8.98
N GLY A 60 -3.40 -2.63 8.84
CA GLY A 60 -3.97 -2.00 7.64
C GLY A 60 -3.87 -0.47 7.60
N ALA A 61 -3.22 0.20 8.56
CA ALA A 61 -3.10 1.65 8.55
C ALA A 61 -2.43 2.22 7.29
N PRO A 62 -1.37 1.61 6.70
CA PRO A 62 -0.78 2.14 5.48
C PRO A 62 -1.77 2.19 4.31
N LEU A 63 -2.61 1.14 4.17
CA LEU A 63 -3.69 1.10 3.17
C LEU A 63 -4.66 2.27 3.35
N GLY A 64 -5.12 2.49 4.58
CA GLY A 64 -6.03 3.58 4.90
C GLY A 64 -5.42 4.97 4.64
N ILE A 65 -4.14 5.16 4.98
CA ILE A 65 -3.42 6.42 4.73
C ILE A 65 -3.33 6.68 3.22
N ALA A 66 -2.90 5.69 2.43
CA ALA A 66 -2.75 5.85 0.99
C ALA A 66 -4.07 6.08 0.27
N GLU A 67 -5.14 5.36 0.61
CA GLU A 67 -6.43 5.53 -0.06
C GLU A 67 -7.11 6.84 0.31
N ILE A 68 -6.99 7.32 1.57
CA ILE A 68 -7.39 8.69 1.92
C ILE A 68 -6.53 9.70 1.16
N GLY A 69 -5.23 9.48 1.09
CA GLY A 69 -4.28 10.38 0.44
C GLY A 69 -4.54 10.54 -1.05
N ARG A 70 -4.68 9.41 -1.77
CA ARG A 70 -5.07 9.34 -3.19
C ARG A 70 -6.34 10.15 -3.47
N ASN A 71 -7.32 10.06 -2.57
CA ASN A 71 -8.61 10.74 -2.71
C ASN A 71 -8.60 12.20 -2.21
N ASN A 72 -7.49 12.66 -1.63
CA ASN A 72 -7.27 14.02 -1.12
C ASN A 72 -5.83 14.49 -1.40
N PRO A 73 -5.43 14.69 -2.68
CA PRO A 73 -4.04 14.96 -3.05
C PRO A 73 -3.41 16.15 -2.32
N GLU A 74 -4.14 17.27 -2.20
CA GLU A 74 -3.66 18.47 -1.51
C GLU A 74 -3.34 18.23 -0.02
N VAL A 75 -4.08 17.33 0.61
CA VAL A 75 -3.81 16.94 2.01
C VAL A 75 -2.61 16.01 2.06
N PHE A 76 -2.54 15.04 1.13
CA PHE A 76 -1.49 14.02 1.12
C PHE A 76 -0.12 14.55 0.75
N GLU A 77 -0.06 15.69 0.06
CA GLU A 77 1.18 16.42 -0.21
C GLU A 77 2.00 16.68 1.07
N GLY A 78 1.33 16.99 2.19
CA GLY A 78 1.98 17.17 3.48
C GLY A 78 2.43 15.87 4.18
N PHE A 79 2.09 14.70 3.63
CA PHE A 79 2.35 13.39 4.22
C PHE A 79 3.16 12.45 3.31
N LYS A 80 3.33 12.75 2.01
CA LYS A 80 3.96 11.86 1.03
C LYS A 80 5.34 11.39 1.46
N ASN A 81 6.20 12.30 1.94
CA ASN A 81 7.55 11.98 2.42
C ASN A 81 7.53 11.00 3.60
N LYS A 82 6.66 11.28 4.58
CA LYS A 82 6.49 10.40 5.75
C LYS A 82 5.95 9.03 5.34
N TYR A 83 5.04 8.99 4.37
CA TYR A 83 4.47 7.74 3.88
C TYR A 83 5.51 6.86 3.19
N VAL A 84 6.33 7.41 2.28
CA VAL A 84 7.42 6.66 1.63
C VAL A 84 8.45 6.18 2.65
N SER A 85 8.73 7.00 3.68
CA SER A 85 9.66 6.63 4.76
C SER A 85 9.18 5.43 5.59
N LEU A 86 7.89 5.06 5.54
CA LEU A 86 7.39 3.84 6.20
C LEU A 86 8.03 2.55 5.63
N LEU A 87 8.63 2.61 4.43
CA LEU A 87 9.40 1.48 3.88
C LEU A 87 10.62 1.11 4.74
N ASP A 88 11.15 2.05 5.55
CA ASP A 88 12.27 1.79 6.47
C ASP A 88 11.82 1.25 7.83
N ASP A 89 10.53 1.31 8.12
CA ASP A 89 9.99 0.85 9.38
C ASP A 89 9.68 -0.65 9.30
N TRP A 90 10.47 -1.46 10.02
CA TRP A 90 10.35 -2.91 10.00
C TRP A 90 9.12 -3.42 10.76
N GLU A 91 8.53 -2.59 11.65
CA GLU A 91 7.28 -2.90 12.34
C GLU A 91 6.08 -2.66 11.42
N VAL A 92 6.26 -1.87 10.36
CA VAL A 92 5.23 -1.59 9.36
C VAL A 92 5.04 -2.77 8.42
N GLU A 93 3.79 -3.05 8.05
CA GLU A 93 3.49 -4.00 6.97
C GLU A 93 3.87 -3.39 5.61
N ARG A 94 5.15 -3.55 5.24
CA ARG A 94 5.78 -2.84 4.12
C ARG A 94 5.16 -3.17 2.76
N LYS A 95 4.50 -4.33 2.60
CA LYS A 95 3.76 -4.65 1.36
C LYS A 95 2.56 -3.72 1.15
N TYR A 96 1.93 -3.25 2.23
CA TYR A 96 0.86 -2.25 2.16
C TYR A 96 1.39 -0.85 1.88
N VAL A 97 2.58 -0.54 2.35
CA VAL A 97 3.27 0.70 1.99
C VAL A 97 3.53 0.71 0.48
N ALA A 98 4.11 -0.37 -0.07
CA ALA A 98 4.35 -0.52 -1.50
C ALA A 98 3.06 -0.40 -2.32
N TYR A 99 2.00 -1.13 -1.96
CA TYR A 99 0.68 -0.97 -2.57
C TYR A 99 0.24 0.49 -2.58
N GLY A 100 0.29 1.16 -1.43
CA GLY A 100 -0.15 2.54 -1.30
C GLY A 100 0.68 3.55 -2.10
N ILE A 101 1.99 3.29 -2.28
CA ILE A 101 2.84 4.09 -3.18
C ILE A 101 2.33 3.97 -4.62
N GLY A 102 2.03 2.75 -5.10
CA GLY A 102 1.43 2.57 -6.43
C GLY A 102 0.06 3.24 -6.55
N ARG A 103 -0.78 3.15 -5.53
CA ARG A 103 -2.12 3.77 -5.53
C ARG A 103 -2.11 5.29 -5.52
N ALA A 104 -1.09 5.90 -4.94
CA ALA A 104 -0.92 7.35 -4.83
C ALA A 104 0.28 7.86 -5.66
N ALA A 105 0.71 7.12 -6.69
CA ALA A 105 1.92 7.38 -7.46
C ALA A 105 2.01 8.82 -7.99
N GLU A 106 0.89 9.38 -8.48
CA GLU A 106 0.83 10.77 -8.97
C GLU A 106 1.21 11.82 -7.93
N ILE A 107 1.02 11.51 -6.64
CA ILE A 107 1.28 12.41 -5.51
C ILE A 107 2.67 12.15 -4.93
N VAL A 108 3.11 10.89 -4.88
CA VAL A 108 4.34 10.50 -4.19
C VAL A 108 5.56 10.43 -5.10
N ARG A 109 5.42 10.54 -6.43
CA ARG A 109 6.53 10.39 -7.40
C ARG A 109 7.73 11.29 -7.10
N ASP A 110 7.49 12.48 -6.58
CA ASP A 110 8.51 13.48 -6.21
C ASP A 110 8.78 13.54 -4.69
N ALA A 111 8.32 12.55 -3.92
CA ALA A 111 8.56 12.48 -2.49
C ALA A 111 10.06 12.29 -2.16
N TYR A 112 10.43 12.66 -0.94
CA TYR A 112 11.72 12.34 -0.32
C TYR A 112 11.51 11.40 0.89
N PRO A 113 12.19 10.25 0.98
CA PRO A 113 13.15 9.72 0.00
C PRO A 113 12.49 9.37 -1.35
N ASN A 114 13.30 9.28 -2.41
CA ASN A 114 12.80 8.95 -3.75
C ASN A 114 12.10 7.57 -3.71
N PRO A 115 10.81 7.47 -4.10
CA PRO A 115 10.07 6.22 -3.96
C PRO A 115 10.58 5.09 -4.86
N VAL A 116 11.11 5.40 -6.05
CA VAL A 116 11.65 4.40 -6.98
C VAL A 116 12.92 3.79 -6.42
N GLU A 117 13.87 4.62 -6.03
CA GLU A 117 15.12 4.17 -5.40
C GLU A 117 14.83 3.38 -4.13
N LYS A 118 13.86 3.84 -3.33
CA LYS A 118 13.50 3.19 -2.07
C LYS A 118 12.85 1.83 -2.24
N LEU A 119 11.92 1.70 -3.20
CA LEU A 119 11.30 0.42 -3.50
C LEU A 119 12.33 -0.60 -4.03
N ARG A 120 13.25 -0.19 -4.91
CA ARG A 120 14.33 -1.05 -5.40
C ARG A 120 15.26 -1.50 -4.27
N GLU A 121 15.69 -0.58 -3.42
CA GLU A 121 16.48 -0.89 -2.21
C GLU A 121 15.77 -1.95 -1.36
N LYS A 122 14.47 -1.78 -1.08
CA LYS A 122 13.71 -2.69 -0.22
C LYS A 122 13.40 -4.03 -0.87
N VAL A 123 13.34 -4.13 -2.19
CA VAL A 123 13.21 -5.44 -2.86
C VAL A 123 14.45 -6.29 -2.61
N GLU A 124 15.64 -5.69 -2.63
CA GLU A 124 16.89 -6.39 -2.31
C GLU A 124 16.99 -6.77 -0.82
N GLU A 125 16.53 -5.89 0.07
CA GLU A 125 16.60 -6.11 1.52
C GLU A 125 15.60 -7.17 2.02
N ILE A 126 14.33 -7.04 1.62
CA ILE A 126 13.23 -7.79 2.23
C ILE A 126 13.14 -9.20 1.63
N GLY A 127 13.27 -9.33 0.32
CA GLY A 127 13.20 -10.62 -0.38
C GLY A 127 11.86 -11.37 -0.31
N ASP A 128 10.84 -10.82 0.36
CA ASP A 128 9.51 -11.43 0.47
C ASP A 128 8.72 -11.32 -0.84
N ALA A 129 8.19 -12.44 -1.33
CA ALA A 129 7.49 -12.52 -2.60
C ALA A 129 6.25 -11.60 -2.67
N SER A 130 5.50 -11.47 -1.57
CA SER A 130 4.31 -10.61 -1.53
C SER A 130 4.70 -9.13 -1.60
N PHE A 131 5.73 -8.73 -0.84
CA PHE A 131 6.30 -7.39 -0.95
C PHE A 131 6.80 -7.10 -2.37
N ILE A 132 7.55 -8.03 -2.97
CA ILE A 132 8.09 -7.89 -4.33
C ILE A 132 6.97 -7.64 -5.35
N ALA A 133 5.86 -8.39 -5.26
CA ALA A 133 4.71 -8.20 -6.15
C ALA A 133 4.16 -6.76 -6.08
N TYR A 134 3.90 -6.24 -4.87
CA TYR A 134 3.40 -4.87 -4.71
C TYR A 134 4.44 -3.81 -5.05
N ALA A 135 5.74 -4.08 -4.82
CA ALA A 135 6.81 -3.18 -5.17
C ALA A 135 6.95 -3.04 -6.70
N ILE A 136 6.88 -4.14 -7.45
CA ILE A 136 6.93 -4.11 -8.92
C ILE A 136 5.71 -3.40 -9.49
N PHE A 137 4.51 -3.68 -8.95
CA PHE A 137 3.31 -2.90 -9.28
C PHE A 137 3.53 -1.39 -9.08
N ALA A 138 4.02 -0.99 -7.90
CA ALA A 138 4.24 0.41 -7.58
C ALA A 138 5.30 1.07 -8.48
N LEU A 139 6.41 0.38 -8.74
CA LEU A 139 7.47 0.83 -9.65
C LEU A 139 6.96 1.06 -11.06
N LYS A 140 6.14 0.14 -11.61
CA LYS A 140 5.54 0.29 -12.93
C LYS A 140 4.64 1.54 -13.00
N VAL A 141 3.78 1.76 -11.99
CA VAL A 141 2.90 2.95 -11.96
C VAL A 141 3.70 4.25 -11.75
N LEU A 142 4.85 4.19 -11.06
CA LEU A 142 5.78 5.32 -10.95
C LEU A 142 6.51 5.62 -12.27
N GLY A 143 6.50 4.70 -13.24
CA GLY A 143 7.14 4.83 -14.55
C GLY A 143 8.56 4.27 -14.61
N ASP A 144 8.93 3.41 -13.68
CA ASP A 144 10.23 2.72 -13.67
C ASP A 144 10.24 1.49 -14.59
N ASP A 145 11.39 1.19 -15.18
CA ASP A 145 11.56 -0.02 -16.00
C ASP A 145 11.87 -1.23 -15.11
N VAL A 146 10.88 -2.09 -14.92
CA VAL A 146 10.96 -3.28 -14.04
C VAL A 146 11.42 -4.56 -14.77
N SER A 147 11.90 -4.45 -16.02
CA SER A 147 12.28 -5.60 -16.84
C SER A 147 13.36 -6.48 -16.18
N ASP A 148 14.31 -5.87 -15.47
CA ASP A 148 15.36 -6.56 -14.74
C ASP A 148 14.81 -7.40 -13.59
N MET A 149 13.83 -6.86 -12.86
CA MET A 149 13.17 -7.54 -11.75
C MET A 149 12.28 -8.68 -12.24
N ILE A 150 11.52 -8.47 -13.32
CA ILE A 150 10.72 -9.53 -13.95
C ILE A 150 11.63 -10.68 -14.40
N ALA A 151 12.76 -10.37 -15.05
CA ALA A 151 13.71 -11.39 -15.48
C ALA A 151 14.29 -12.19 -14.30
N ARG A 152 14.58 -11.52 -13.18
CA ARG A 152 15.08 -12.13 -11.94
C ARG A 152 14.08 -13.11 -11.32
N PHE A 153 12.80 -12.72 -11.23
CA PHE A 153 11.76 -13.50 -10.56
C PHE A 153 10.94 -14.39 -11.51
N ARG A 154 11.29 -14.45 -12.80
CA ARG A 154 10.59 -15.22 -13.84
C ARG A 154 10.39 -16.72 -13.52
N LYS A 155 11.27 -17.30 -12.70
CA LYS A 155 11.20 -18.71 -12.28
C LYS A 155 10.78 -18.87 -10.82
N SER A 156 10.31 -17.82 -10.16
CA SER A 156 9.84 -17.93 -8.78
C SER A 156 8.57 -18.77 -8.74
N GLU A 157 8.62 -19.84 -7.97
CA GLU A 157 7.49 -20.72 -7.67
C GLU A 157 6.77 -20.30 -6.38
N GLU A 158 7.16 -19.17 -5.79
CA GLU A 158 6.56 -18.67 -4.56
C GLU A 158 5.13 -18.20 -4.81
N ILE A 159 4.22 -18.60 -3.92
CA ILE A 159 2.82 -18.23 -3.98
C ILE A 159 2.63 -16.91 -3.26
N VAL A 160 2.00 -15.95 -3.92
CA VAL A 160 1.69 -14.62 -3.40
C VAL A 160 0.17 -14.43 -3.30
N GLU A 161 -0.25 -13.65 -2.31
CA GLU A 161 -1.62 -13.13 -2.22
C GLU A 161 -1.60 -11.64 -2.60
N PHE A 162 -2.19 -11.33 -3.75
CA PHE A 162 -2.16 -10.00 -4.34
C PHE A 162 -3.58 -9.45 -4.50
N TYR A 163 -3.79 -8.20 -4.11
CA TYR A 163 -5.06 -7.52 -4.27
C TYR A 163 -5.10 -6.77 -5.61
N ASP A 164 -5.96 -7.23 -6.51
CA ASP A 164 -6.09 -6.70 -7.89
C ASP A 164 -7.05 -5.48 -7.99
N GLY A 165 -7.57 -5.00 -6.85
CA GLY A 165 -8.63 -3.98 -6.80
C GLY A 165 -10.04 -4.56 -6.69
N SER A 166 -10.21 -5.85 -6.89
CA SER A 166 -11.48 -6.57 -6.83
C SER A 166 -11.46 -7.64 -5.74
N GLU A 167 -10.47 -8.53 -5.74
CA GLU A 167 -10.33 -9.70 -4.88
C GLU A 167 -8.87 -9.96 -4.48
N MET A 168 -8.67 -10.92 -3.57
CA MET A 168 -7.34 -11.44 -3.26
C MET A 168 -7.03 -12.59 -4.21
N VAL A 169 -6.14 -12.35 -5.17
CA VAL A 169 -5.67 -13.34 -6.12
C VAL A 169 -4.51 -14.11 -5.50
N ARG A 170 -4.63 -15.44 -5.47
CA ARG A 170 -3.56 -16.33 -5.04
C ARG A 170 -2.92 -16.98 -6.25
N THR A 171 -1.70 -16.57 -6.58
CA THR A 171 -1.00 -17.02 -7.79
C THR A 171 0.50 -17.12 -7.55
N LYS A 172 1.26 -17.66 -8.50
CA LYS A 172 2.73 -17.62 -8.44
C LYS A 172 3.22 -16.21 -8.73
N LEU A 173 4.30 -15.81 -8.07
CA LEU A 173 4.96 -14.55 -8.37
C LEU A 173 5.34 -14.47 -9.87
N SER A 174 5.85 -15.54 -10.46
CA SER A 174 6.18 -15.58 -11.89
C SER A 174 5.00 -15.22 -12.80
N ASP A 175 3.81 -15.74 -12.48
CA ASP A 175 2.62 -15.61 -13.30
C ASP A 175 2.04 -14.19 -13.17
N LEU A 176 1.99 -13.68 -11.93
CA LEU A 176 1.59 -12.29 -11.66
C LEU A 176 2.49 -11.27 -12.36
N LEU A 177 3.80 -11.51 -12.39
CA LEU A 177 4.74 -10.58 -13.02
C LEU A 177 4.63 -10.56 -14.55
N VAL A 178 4.11 -11.62 -15.18
CA VAL A 178 3.78 -11.62 -16.61
C VAL A 178 2.57 -10.74 -16.86
N GLU A 179 1.50 -10.87 -16.06
CA GLU A 179 0.31 -10.02 -16.16
C GLU A 179 0.66 -8.55 -15.93
N VAL A 180 1.42 -8.26 -14.88
CA VAL A 180 1.91 -6.91 -14.58
C VAL A 180 2.89 -6.42 -15.65
N ALA A 181 3.46 -7.25 -16.51
CA ALA A 181 4.28 -6.78 -17.64
C ALA A 181 3.45 -6.33 -18.85
N GLU A 182 2.25 -6.90 -19.04
CA GLU A 182 1.44 -6.72 -20.25
C GLU A 182 0.54 -5.47 -20.23
N ASP A 183 0.23 -4.90 -19.05
CA ASP A 183 -0.60 -3.68 -18.89
C ASP A 183 0.09 -2.35 -19.29
#